data_AF-A0A672RBG8-F1
#
_entry.id   AF-A0A672RBG8-F1
#
_cell.length_a   1.000
_cell.length_b   1.000
_cell.length_c   1.000
_cell.angle_alpha   90.00
_cell.angle_beta   90.00
_cell.angle_gamma   90.00
#
_symmetry.space_group_name_H-M   'P 1'
#
loop_
_entity.id
_entity.type
_entity.pdbx_description
1 polymer ?
#
loop_
_entity_poly.entity_id
_entity_poly.type
_entity_poly.pdbx_seq_one_letter_code
_entity_poly.pdbx_strand_id
1 'polypeptide(L)'
;MEKTEEPPSLNTEEEGSEKEKIWCLQRVGRDRDWLRLSEDSEVSVGRGLNVTHQILSASCPLMISRTHCVFKRSEDRQWTVTDNKV
;
A
#
# COMPACT_ATOMS: atom_id res chain seq x y z
N MET A 1 26.99 -53.47 -15.14
CA MET A 1 27.18 -52.06 -14.76
C MET A 1 25.80 -51.48 -14.63
N GLU A 2 25.40 -51.31 -13.38
CA GLU A 2 24.16 -50.72 -12.92
C GLU A 2 24.02 -49.31 -13.50
N LYS A 3 22.91 -49.01 -14.18
CA LYS A 3 22.59 -47.64 -14.56
C LYS A 3 21.39 -47.18 -13.73
N THR A 4 21.74 -46.35 -12.78
CA THR A 4 20.96 -45.66 -11.75
C THR A 4 19.65 -45.08 -12.29
N GLU A 5 18.56 -45.35 -11.56
CA GLU A 5 17.25 -44.73 -11.73
C GLU A 5 17.30 -43.31 -11.15
N GLU A 6 17.12 -42.27 -11.97
CA GLU A 6 16.94 -40.89 -11.48
C GLU A 6 15.55 -40.78 -10.84
N PRO A 7 15.42 -40.16 -9.65
CA PRO A 7 14.10 -39.90 -9.09
C PRO A 7 13.39 -38.85 -9.96
N PRO A 8 12.05 -38.87 -10.05
CA PRO A 8 11.32 -37.83 -10.74
C PRO A 8 11.59 -36.50 -10.03
N SER A 9 12.09 -35.53 -10.78
CA SER A 9 12.15 -34.13 -10.38
C SER A 9 10.75 -33.73 -9.91
N LEU A 10 10.60 -33.49 -8.60
CA LEU A 10 9.46 -32.77 -8.06
C LEU A 10 9.57 -31.35 -8.62
N ASN A 11 8.97 -31.15 -9.78
CA ASN A 11 8.52 -29.85 -10.22
C ASN A 11 7.41 -29.48 -9.24
N THR A 12 7.79 -28.92 -8.09
CA THR A 12 6.89 -28.05 -7.36
C THR A 12 6.75 -26.84 -8.25
N GLU A 13 5.78 -26.93 -9.15
CA GLU A 13 5.13 -25.78 -9.74
C GLU A 13 4.64 -24.99 -8.52
N GLU A 14 5.46 -24.04 -8.03
CA GLU A 14 4.97 -22.94 -7.23
C GLU A 14 4.02 -22.22 -8.17
N GLU A 15 2.77 -22.70 -8.13
CA GLU A 15 1.59 -22.08 -8.67
C GLU A 15 1.76 -20.59 -8.37
N GLY A 16 2.01 -19.82 -9.44
CA GLY A 16 2.40 -18.44 -9.32
C GLY A 16 1.29 -17.72 -8.57
N SER A 17 1.51 -17.49 -7.27
CA SER A 17 0.61 -16.72 -6.43
C SER A 17 0.40 -15.41 -7.16
N GLU A 18 -0.78 -15.26 -7.75
CA GLU A 18 -1.14 -14.06 -8.49
C GLU A 18 -0.91 -12.91 -7.53
N LYS A 19 0.15 -12.12 -7.77
CA LYS A 19 0.54 -11.06 -6.86
C LYS A 19 -0.65 -10.14 -6.73
N GLU A 20 -1.25 -10.14 -5.54
CA GLU A 20 -2.47 -9.40 -5.26
C GLU A 20 -2.26 -7.94 -5.67
N LYS A 21 -3.15 -7.43 -6.53
CA LYS A 21 -3.09 -6.03 -6.98
C LYS A 21 -3.53 -5.16 -5.82
N ILE A 22 -2.62 -4.31 -5.33
CA ILE A 22 -2.91 -3.38 -4.26
C ILE A 22 -3.05 -1.95 -4.78
N TRP A 23 -3.92 -1.17 -4.14
CA TRP A 23 -4.00 0.27 -4.36
C TRP A 23 -2.99 1.00 -3.47
N CYS A 24 -2.30 1.99 -4.03
CA CYS A 24 -1.35 2.81 -3.30
C CYS A 24 -1.21 4.20 -3.93
N LEU A 25 -0.66 5.14 -3.17
CA LEU A 25 -0.24 6.45 -3.66
C LEU A 25 1.27 6.43 -3.87
N GLN A 26 1.68 6.52 -5.14
CA GLN A 26 3.07 6.75 -5.50
C GLN A 26 3.37 8.25 -5.46
N ARG A 27 4.42 8.63 -4.74
CA ARG A 27 4.85 10.02 -4.69
C ARG A 27 5.48 10.41 -6.04
N VAL A 28 4.95 11.43 -6.69
CA VAL A 28 5.52 11.93 -7.95
C VAL A 28 6.97 12.37 -7.73
N GLY A 29 7.87 11.92 -8.61
CA GLY A 29 9.31 12.18 -8.52
C GLY A 29 10.06 11.38 -7.46
N ARG A 30 9.44 10.37 -6.84
CA ARG A 30 10.09 9.42 -5.91
C ARG A 30 9.55 8.01 -6.14
N ASP A 31 10.44 7.04 -6.29
CA ASP A 31 10.11 5.62 -6.51
C ASP A 31 9.97 4.80 -5.21
N ARG A 32 10.00 5.46 -4.04
CA ARG A 32 9.93 4.87 -2.70
C ARG A 32 8.84 5.53 -1.86
N ASP A 33 8.60 4.98 -0.66
CA ASP A 33 7.67 5.51 0.34
C ASP A 33 6.21 5.59 -0.14
N TRP A 34 5.75 4.56 -0.86
CA TRP A 34 4.39 4.52 -1.38
C TRP A 34 3.39 4.29 -0.24
N LEU A 35 2.27 5.01 -0.27
CA LEU A 35 1.26 4.91 0.77
C LEU A 35 0.22 3.87 0.38
N ARG A 36 0.22 2.71 1.04
CA ARG A 36 -0.77 1.65 0.80
C ARG A 36 -2.17 2.11 1.19
N LEU A 37 -3.15 1.85 0.32
CA LEU A 37 -4.57 2.04 0.60
C LEU A 37 -5.19 0.68 0.95
N SER A 38 -5.48 0.47 2.24
CA SER A 38 -6.09 -0.78 2.72
C SER A 38 -7.59 -0.79 2.42
N GLU A 39 -8.09 -1.80 1.70
CA GLU A 39 -9.51 -1.86 1.31
C GLU A 39 -10.45 -2.05 2.49
N ASP A 40 -9.93 -2.55 3.62
CA ASP A 40 -10.70 -2.91 4.81
C ASP A 40 -10.91 -1.74 5.79
N SER A 41 -10.25 -0.60 5.56
CA SER A 41 -10.29 0.52 6.50
C SER A 41 -10.15 1.89 5.83
N GLU A 42 -10.60 2.92 6.54
CA GLU A 42 -10.23 4.28 6.20
C GLU A 42 -8.72 4.48 6.36
N VAL A 43 -8.10 5.19 5.41
CA VAL A 43 -6.68 5.48 5.40
C VAL A 43 -6.50 6.98 5.55
N SER A 44 -6.05 7.40 6.72
CA SER A 44 -5.85 8.81 7.05
C SER A 44 -4.41 9.24 6.78
N VAL A 45 -4.24 10.45 6.24
CA VAL A 45 -2.95 11.05 5.91
C VAL A 45 -2.84 12.41 6.58
N GLY A 46 -1.70 12.68 7.22
CA GLY A 46 -1.46 13.97 7.88
C GLY A 46 -0.13 13.99 8.63
N ARG A 47 0.14 15.06 9.37
CA ARG A 47 1.37 15.15 10.21
C ARG A 47 1.18 14.63 11.63
N GLY A 48 -0.06 14.37 12.06
CA GLY A 48 -0.38 13.89 13.40
C GLY A 48 0.14 12.48 13.65
N LEU A 49 0.18 12.06 14.91
CA LEU A 49 0.54 10.68 15.27
C LEU A 49 -0.64 9.71 15.14
N ASN A 50 -1.86 10.23 15.09
CA ASN A 50 -3.10 9.44 15.05
C ASN A 50 -3.63 9.29 13.62
N VAL A 51 -2.74 9.17 12.64
CA VAL A 51 -3.10 8.92 11.23
C VAL A 51 -2.43 7.63 10.74
N THR A 52 -2.99 7.03 9.69
CA THR A 52 -2.44 5.81 9.10
C THR A 52 -1.07 6.07 8.47
N HIS A 53 -0.94 7.16 7.73
CA HIS A 53 0.31 7.57 7.08
C HIS A 53 0.73 8.96 7.52
N GLN A 54 1.83 9.03 8.29
CA GLN A 54 2.38 10.29 8.74
C GLN A 54 3.31 10.90 7.68
N ILE A 55 3.04 12.15 7.30
CA ILE A 55 3.90 12.93 6.41
C ILE A 55 4.56 14.05 7.23
N LEU A 56 5.89 13.98 7.33
CA LEU A 56 6.70 14.99 7.99
C LEU A 56 7.57 15.73 6.96
N SER A 57 7.50 17.05 6.98
CA SER A 57 8.36 17.91 6.16
C SER A 57 9.32 18.67 7.05
N ALA A 58 10.63 18.52 6.81
CA ALA A 58 11.65 19.27 7.54
C ALA A 58 11.66 20.76 7.13
N SER A 59 11.37 21.07 5.87
CA SER A 59 11.40 22.44 5.35
C SER A 59 10.14 23.23 5.67
N CYS A 60 8.98 22.58 5.72
CA CYS A 60 7.70 23.25 5.96
C CYS A 60 6.79 22.37 6.86
N PRO A 61 7.08 22.27 8.17
CA PRO A 61 6.40 21.33 9.07
C PRO A 61 4.88 21.54 9.22
N LEU A 62 4.39 22.74 8.90
CA LEU A 62 2.99 23.13 9.08
C LEU A 62 2.16 23.14 7.79
N MET A 63 2.76 22.79 6.64
CA MET A 63 2.03 22.77 5.36
C MET A 63 0.95 21.67 5.32
N ILE A 64 1.16 20.59 6.07
CA ILE A 64 0.23 19.47 6.19
C ILE A 64 -0.48 19.54 7.54
N SER A 65 -1.81 19.45 7.53
CA SER A 65 -2.63 19.43 8.75
C SER A 65 -2.39 18.15 9.57
N ARG A 66 -2.79 18.15 10.85
CA ARG A 66 -2.64 16.96 11.72
C ARG A 66 -3.34 15.74 11.13
N THR A 67 -4.57 15.94 10.66
CA THR A 67 -5.32 15.00 9.82
C THR A 67 -5.73 15.79 8.59
N HIS A 68 -5.09 15.53 7.45
CA HIS A 68 -5.19 16.35 6.25
C HIS A 68 -6.22 15.81 5.27
N CYS A 69 -6.19 14.51 4.99
CA CYS A 69 -7.21 13.86 4.18
C CYS A 69 -7.43 12.40 4.60
N VAL A 70 -8.54 11.84 4.14
CA VAL A 70 -8.90 10.44 4.35
C VAL A 70 -9.28 9.80 3.03
N PHE A 71 -8.69 8.64 2.76
CA PHE A 71 -9.07 7.76 1.67
C PHE A 71 -10.00 6.67 2.19
N LYS A 72 -11.06 6.38 1.44
CA LYS A 72 -12.02 5.35 1.79
C LYS A 72 -12.57 4.70 0.54
N ARG A 73 -12.89 3.41 0.62
CA ARG A 73 -13.66 2.73 -0.43
C ARG A 73 -15.16 2.94 -0.19
N SER A 74 -15.88 3.45 -1.18
CA SER A 74 -17.34 3.56 -1.11
C SER A 74 -18.00 2.18 -1.17
N GLU A 75 -19.32 2.14 -0.93
CA GLU A 75 -20.13 0.92 -1.10
C GLU A 75 -20.03 0.35 -2.53
N ASP A 76 -19.86 1.23 -3.52
CA ASP A 76 -19.66 0.87 -4.95
C ASP A 76 -18.23 0.39 -5.28
N ARG A 77 -17.42 0.12 -4.25
CA ARG A 77 -16.01 -0.30 -4.38
C ARG A 77 -15.08 0.73 -5.05
N GLN A 78 -15.49 1.98 -5.14
CA GLN A 78 -14.65 3.06 -5.70
C GLN A 78 -13.85 3.75 -4.60
N TRP A 79 -12.61 4.11 -4.91
CA TRP A 79 -11.79 4.91 -4.01
C TRP A 79 -12.22 6.38 -4.04
N THR A 80 -12.42 6.95 -2.86
CA THR A 80 -12.65 8.37 -2.68
C THR A 80 -11.55 8.96 -1.79
N VAL A 81 -11.33 10.27 -1.95
CA VAL A 81 -10.48 11.06 -1.07
C VAL A 81 -11.28 12.27 -0.61
N THR A 82 -11.26 12.52 0.70
CA THR A 82 -11.95 13.64 1.32
C THR A 82 -10.94 14.48 2.10
N ASP A 83 -10.92 15.78 1.82
CA ASP A 83 -10.19 16.75 2.63
C ASP A 83 -10.82 16.83 4.03
N ASN A 84 -10.00 16.64 5.06
CA ASN A 84 -10.46 16.62 6.43
C ASN A 84 -10.42 18.04 7.01
N LYS A 85 -11.43 18.85 6.64
CA LYS A 85 -11.57 20.27 6.99
C LYS A 85 -11.97 20.55 8.45
N VAL A 86 -11.70 19.61 9.37
CA VAL A 86 -12.08 19.73 10.79
C VAL A 86 -11.25 20.80 11.49
#